data_AF-A0A1P8RTQ5-F1
#
_entry.id   AF-A0A1P8RTQ5-F1
#
_cell.length_a   1.000
_cell.length_b   1.000
_cell.length_c   1.000
_cell.angle_alpha   90.00
_cell.angle_beta   90.00
_cell.angle_gamma   90.00
#
_symmetry.space_group_name_H-M   'P 1'
#
loop_
_entity.id
_entity.type
_entity.pdbx_description
1 polymer ?
#
loop_
_entity_poly.entity_id
_entity_poly.type
_entity_poly.pdbx_seq_one_letter_code
_entity_poly.pdbx_strand_id
1 'polypeptide(L)'
;MKKRYFILLCLIASLGYHNNLDAQGLLKRLKNKVTKSAKDSIRNKKSELEDKVLQTADLSSTLKTSKNSIEKSVNSIFGCENSGSEIISKGHKDYVQYKSIEKKVETAERYAQSNNWNMVKDQLDMAENSMKTLFKKSPNADISELCKRIAGLKRENTSGVSDTQDINTLISFFNRYHGQKMPGGQHIANPDRYNFLNNGGDFLKIASKFNRTELLQSLKSSTNSRAKRLEEILFDYPDFINREKIPVFLMSKLDNANNDAGLDQSATAKRIKEVAEGLLNIAGSNQGLQNVVNFSDKQLAKAEQAMVSVYTSDFHKDNVGKVILTKKTFTPGNESSVEINPKFVSGDQIIGTIYLPASIEDAVGSWNQSTGSGNLEIVLEDDAFNRLNGPYDTGLTATNADYTVKIAPETPKSQSWIQFVLLPNLNSNIKKDIVNRNITPIFTADWMALQPERNKKWNVIVKAKGPKTKSQTYKGEFYIDLSKNEGANYYKKTANKMMDNFIADTPLPSAAYRDSGLESQLLNIMSAKNWDEKFEKTYLQTKWRWVKPIGVEPWQEMDATFTYRKDDGSCGYHTYTFRKYGSKQPQSWGAAKLKVRLSCSKL
;
A
#
# COMPACT_ATOMS: atom_id res chain seq x y z
N MET A 1 18.94 -9.02 -22.72
CA MET A 1 19.61 -9.27 -24.03
C MET A 1 20.55 -10.49 -24.00
N LYS A 2 21.49 -10.61 -23.03
CA LYS A 2 22.47 -11.72 -22.96
C LYS A 2 21.85 -13.14 -22.89
N LYS A 3 20.76 -13.36 -22.14
CA LYS A 3 20.13 -14.69 -21.97
C LYS A 3 19.41 -15.21 -23.23
N ARG A 4 18.72 -14.32 -23.97
CA ARG A 4 18.07 -14.65 -25.27
C ARG A 4 19.09 -14.93 -26.37
N TYR A 5 20.25 -14.29 -26.32
CA TYR A 5 21.36 -14.51 -27.28
C TYR A 5 21.98 -15.90 -27.10
N PHE A 6 22.09 -16.38 -25.86
CA PHE A 6 22.62 -17.71 -25.54
C PHE A 6 21.68 -18.84 -26.01
N ILE A 7 20.38 -18.70 -25.76
CA ILE A 7 19.36 -19.69 -26.21
C ILE A 7 19.30 -19.76 -27.74
N LEU A 8 19.42 -18.62 -28.44
CA LEU A 8 19.42 -18.58 -29.90
C LEU A 8 20.69 -19.19 -30.50
N LEU A 9 21.86 -19.00 -29.87
CA LEU A 9 23.11 -19.65 -30.26
C LEU A 9 23.05 -21.17 -30.10
N CYS A 10 22.44 -21.66 -29.02
CA CYS A 10 22.20 -23.10 -28.83
C CYS A 10 21.25 -23.66 -29.90
N LEU A 11 20.18 -22.94 -30.26
CA LEU A 11 19.25 -23.34 -31.32
C LEU A 11 19.90 -23.39 -32.72
N ILE A 12 20.76 -22.41 -33.04
CA ILE A 12 21.49 -22.37 -34.31
C ILE A 12 22.54 -23.50 -34.37
N ALA A 13 23.20 -23.80 -33.24
CA ALA A 13 24.13 -24.92 -33.15
C ALA A 13 23.43 -26.28 -33.34
N SER A 14 22.22 -26.45 -32.81
CA SER A 14 21.42 -27.67 -33.00
C SER A 14 20.84 -27.81 -34.41
N LEU A 15 20.52 -26.70 -35.09
CA LEU A 15 19.95 -26.72 -36.45
C LEU A 15 21.02 -26.89 -37.54
N GLY A 16 22.24 -26.39 -37.31
CA GLY A 16 23.38 -26.56 -38.24
C GLY A 16 23.93 -27.99 -38.29
N TYR A 17 23.57 -28.85 -37.34
CA TYR A 17 24.03 -30.25 -37.31
C TYR A 17 23.21 -31.19 -38.21
N HIS A 18 22.03 -30.76 -38.67
CA HIS A 18 21.13 -31.63 -39.43
C HIS A 18 20.81 -31.16 -40.85
N ASN A 19 21.10 -29.90 -41.22
CA ASN A 19 20.88 -29.41 -42.57
C ASN A 19 22.05 -28.53 -42.98
N ASN A 20 22.56 -28.77 -44.20
CA ASN A 20 23.70 -28.08 -44.83
C ASN A 20 23.36 -26.62 -45.19
N LEU A 21 22.91 -25.84 -44.20
CA LEU A 21 22.51 -24.45 -44.30
C LEU A 21 23.69 -23.55 -43.95
N ASP A 22 23.89 -22.50 -44.74
CA ASP A 22 24.92 -21.46 -44.56
C ASP A 22 24.75 -20.71 -43.23
N ALA A 23 25.29 -21.32 -42.17
CA ALA A 23 25.27 -20.80 -40.81
C ALA A 23 26.04 -19.47 -40.69
N GLN A 24 27.01 -19.22 -41.57
CA GLN A 24 27.77 -17.97 -41.56
C GLN A 24 26.95 -16.79 -42.09
N GLY A 25 26.18 -17.00 -43.16
CA GLY A 25 25.24 -16.01 -43.68
C GLY A 25 24.17 -15.61 -42.66
N LEU A 26 23.65 -16.59 -41.92
CA LEU A 26 22.63 -16.36 -40.89
C LEU A 26 23.19 -15.61 -39.67
N LEU A 27 24.41 -15.97 -39.23
CA LEU A 27 25.12 -15.30 -38.14
C LEU A 27 25.43 -13.83 -38.49
N LYS A 28 25.81 -13.55 -39.75
CA LYS A 28 26.08 -12.17 -40.22
C LYS A 28 24.81 -11.32 -40.22
N ARG A 29 23.67 -11.86 -40.67
CA ARG A 29 22.36 -11.17 -40.64
C ARG A 29 21.90 -10.90 -39.21
N LEU A 30 22.10 -11.85 -38.29
CA LEU A 30 21.75 -11.68 -36.88
C LEU A 30 22.62 -10.65 -36.17
N LYS A 31 23.94 -10.66 -36.39
CA LYS A 31 24.85 -9.62 -35.86
C LYS A 31 24.42 -8.24 -36.33
N ASN A 32 24.09 -8.06 -37.60
CA ASN A 32 23.63 -6.77 -38.13
C ASN A 32 22.30 -6.32 -37.50
N LYS A 33 21.34 -7.23 -37.29
CA LYS A 33 20.03 -6.90 -36.70
C LYS A 33 20.14 -6.52 -35.22
N VAL A 34 21.01 -7.20 -34.47
CA VAL A 34 21.27 -6.89 -33.05
C VAL A 34 22.04 -5.58 -32.89
N THR A 35 23.04 -5.32 -33.74
CA THR A 35 23.76 -4.04 -33.73
C THR A 35 22.85 -2.87 -34.08
N LYS A 36 21.91 -3.05 -35.03
CA LYS A 36 20.90 -2.03 -35.36
C LYS A 36 19.96 -1.76 -34.17
N SER A 37 19.40 -2.81 -33.56
CA SER A 37 18.52 -2.68 -32.38
C SER A 37 19.21 -2.04 -31.17
N ALA A 38 20.49 -2.36 -30.94
CA ALA A 38 21.28 -1.73 -29.89
C ALA A 38 21.53 -0.24 -30.16
N LYS A 39 21.84 0.13 -31.41
CA LYS A 39 21.99 1.54 -31.82
C LYS A 39 20.69 2.33 -31.66
N ASP A 40 19.56 1.75 -32.03
CA ASP A 40 18.25 2.38 -31.89
C ASP A 40 17.88 2.57 -30.41
N SER A 41 18.17 1.59 -29.54
CA SER A 41 17.96 1.71 -28.08
C SER A 41 18.83 2.79 -27.44
N ILE A 42 20.10 2.93 -27.87
CA ILE A 42 20.99 4.00 -27.41
C ILE A 42 20.48 5.36 -27.89
N ARG A 43 20.00 5.46 -29.13
CA ARG A 43 19.44 6.70 -29.70
C ARG A 43 18.20 7.17 -28.93
N ASN A 44 17.29 6.25 -28.58
CA ASN A 44 16.10 6.59 -27.80
C ASN A 44 16.47 7.05 -26.38
N LYS A 45 17.42 6.40 -25.71
CA LYS A 45 17.91 6.84 -24.40
C LYS A 45 18.61 8.19 -24.44
N LYS A 46 19.31 8.50 -25.53
CA LYS A 46 19.94 9.81 -25.74
C LYS A 46 18.87 10.90 -25.89
N SER A 47 17.82 10.65 -26.68
CA SER A 47 16.67 11.55 -26.82
C SER A 47 15.97 11.81 -25.48
N GLU A 48 15.71 10.77 -24.69
CA GLU A 48 15.13 10.92 -23.34
C GLU A 48 16.01 11.74 -22.39
N LEU A 49 17.35 11.66 -22.54
CA LEU A 49 18.28 12.44 -21.75
C LEU A 49 18.27 13.92 -22.18
N GLU A 50 18.22 14.17 -23.49
CA GLU A 50 18.14 15.52 -24.08
C GLU A 50 16.83 16.21 -23.69
N ASP A 51 15.70 15.50 -23.68
CA ASP A 51 14.40 16.01 -23.21
C ASP A 51 14.43 16.38 -21.71
N LYS A 52 15.10 15.57 -20.88
CA LYS A 52 15.29 15.86 -19.45
C LYS A 52 16.16 17.09 -19.22
N VAL A 53 17.22 17.26 -20.02
CA VAL A 53 18.08 18.44 -19.98
C VAL A 53 17.30 19.70 -20.38
N LEU A 54 16.43 19.60 -21.41
CA LEU A 54 15.52 20.69 -21.80
C LEU A 54 14.55 21.06 -20.67
N GLN A 55 13.94 20.08 -20.00
CA GLN A 55 13.05 20.34 -18.85
C GLN A 55 13.76 21.06 -17.69
N THR A 56 15.02 20.72 -17.41
CA THR A 56 15.82 21.46 -16.41
C THR A 56 16.18 22.88 -16.84
N ALA A 57 16.38 23.12 -18.14
CA ALA A 57 16.57 24.48 -18.67
C ALA A 57 15.29 25.32 -18.55
N ASP A 58 14.12 24.70 -18.71
CA ASP A 58 12.82 25.35 -18.55
C ASP A 58 12.47 25.68 -17.08
N LEU A 59 12.94 24.88 -16.13
CA LEU A 59 12.88 25.23 -14.70
C LEU A 59 13.74 26.47 -14.38
N SER A 60 14.90 26.61 -15.02
CA SER A 60 15.76 27.79 -14.87
C SER A 60 15.15 29.05 -15.50
N SER A 61 14.46 28.91 -16.65
CA SER A 61 13.71 30.01 -17.27
C SER A 61 12.53 30.44 -16.39
N THR A 62 11.82 29.49 -15.78
CA THR A 62 10.69 29.74 -14.87
C THR A 62 11.12 30.50 -13.60
N LEU A 63 12.30 30.20 -13.05
CA LEU A 63 12.90 30.94 -11.93
C LEU A 63 13.26 32.39 -12.29
N LYS A 64 13.74 32.64 -13.52
CA LYS A 64 13.98 34.01 -14.02
C LYS A 64 12.67 34.78 -14.22
N THR A 65 11.63 34.12 -14.71
CA THR A 65 10.29 34.71 -14.91
C THR A 65 9.61 35.04 -13.56
N SER A 66 9.83 34.22 -12.53
CA SER A 66 9.38 34.50 -11.15
C SER A 66 10.04 35.75 -10.56
N LYS A 67 11.36 35.96 -10.77
CA LYS A 67 12.05 37.20 -10.38
C LYS A 67 11.44 38.46 -11.04
N ASN A 68 11.16 38.40 -12.34
CA ASN A 68 10.54 39.52 -13.08
C ASN A 68 9.07 39.77 -12.68
N SER A 69 8.34 38.72 -12.27
CA SER A 69 6.96 38.82 -11.77
C SER A 69 6.89 39.52 -10.41
N ILE A 70 7.87 39.30 -9.53
CA ILE A 70 7.93 39.95 -8.21
C ILE A 70 8.24 41.45 -8.35
N GLU A 71 9.13 41.82 -9.29
CA GLU A 71 9.39 43.23 -9.63
C GLU A 71 8.13 43.95 -10.13
N LYS A 72 7.27 43.28 -10.92
CA LYS A 72 5.98 43.83 -11.35
C LYS A 72 4.95 43.94 -10.21
N SER A 73 4.87 42.97 -9.30
CA SER A 73 3.87 42.99 -8.22
C SER A 73 4.19 43.96 -7.08
N VAL A 74 5.48 44.24 -6.84
CA VAL A 74 5.91 45.23 -5.83
C VAL A 74 5.68 46.67 -6.32
N ASN A 75 5.82 46.91 -7.62
CA ASN A 75 5.61 48.23 -8.20
C ASN A 75 4.12 48.58 -8.38
N SER A 76 3.26 47.62 -8.74
CA SER A 76 1.87 47.93 -9.15
C SER A 76 0.87 48.22 -8.01
N ILE A 77 1.25 48.07 -6.73
CA ILE A 77 0.27 48.10 -5.61
C ILE A 77 0.32 49.38 -4.75
N PHE A 78 1.38 50.21 -4.84
CA PHE A 78 1.61 51.28 -3.86
C PHE A 78 1.97 52.67 -4.39
N GLY A 79 1.70 53.01 -5.65
CA GLY A 79 1.99 54.38 -6.15
C GLY A 79 3.48 54.73 -6.19
N CYS A 80 4.38 53.76 -5.93
CA CYS A 80 5.83 53.91 -6.08
C CYS A 80 6.27 54.08 -7.54
N GLU A 81 5.35 53.91 -8.51
CA GLU A 81 5.57 54.12 -9.94
C GLU A 81 5.48 55.58 -10.37
N ASN A 82 4.83 56.43 -9.57
CA ASN A 82 4.73 57.86 -9.83
C ASN A 82 5.59 58.58 -8.79
N SER A 83 6.69 59.19 -9.23
CA SER A 83 7.38 60.18 -8.41
C SER A 83 6.41 61.33 -8.13
N GLY A 84 5.72 61.26 -6.99
CA GLY A 84 4.84 62.33 -6.53
C GLY A 84 5.60 63.65 -6.55
N SER A 85 4.91 64.75 -6.85
CA SER A 85 5.54 66.07 -6.93
C SER A 85 5.61 66.80 -5.60
N GLU A 86 4.98 66.26 -4.55
CA GLU A 86 4.83 66.91 -3.25
C GLU A 86 5.89 66.41 -2.25
N ILE A 87 6.87 67.26 -1.94
CA ILE A 87 7.93 66.94 -0.96
C ILE A 87 7.39 67.09 0.46
N ILE A 88 7.34 65.98 1.21
CA ILE A 88 6.89 65.98 2.61
C ILE A 88 8.04 66.36 3.54
N SER A 89 8.11 67.64 3.94
CA SER A 89 9.15 68.18 4.83
C SER A 89 8.61 68.59 6.20
N LYS A 90 9.51 68.95 7.12
CA LYS A 90 9.16 69.40 8.48
C LYS A 90 8.30 70.68 8.38
N GLY A 91 7.03 70.58 8.80
CA GLY A 91 6.02 71.63 8.64
C GLY A 91 4.84 71.20 7.78
N HIS A 92 5.00 70.14 6.97
CA HIS A 92 3.89 69.53 6.24
C HIS A 92 2.94 68.80 7.20
N LYS A 93 1.62 68.89 6.96
CA LYS A 93 0.58 68.31 7.83
C LYS A 93 0.73 66.78 8.02
N ASP A 94 1.29 66.11 7.01
CA ASP A 94 1.48 64.65 7.00
C ASP A 94 2.92 64.19 7.34
N TYR A 95 3.79 65.11 7.76
CA TYR A 95 5.20 64.82 8.08
C TYR A 95 5.38 63.75 9.17
N VAL A 96 4.48 63.70 10.16
CA VAL A 96 4.53 62.68 11.24
C VAL A 96 4.34 61.28 10.68
N GLN A 97 3.45 61.11 9.72
CA GLN A 97 3.20 59.81 9.08
C GLN A 97 4.40 59.39 8.22
N TYR A 98 5.00 60.34 7.48
CA TYR A 98 6.23 60.10 6.72
C TYR A 98 7.38 59.63 7.63
N LYS A 99 7.68 60.33 8.73
CA LYS A 99 8.72 59.91 9.70
C LYS A 99 8.41 58.55 10.34
N SER A 100 7.13 58.22 10.51
CA SER A 100 6.72 56.90 11.02
C SER A 100 6.99 55.76 10.03
N ILE A 101 6.93 56.01 8.72
CA ILE A 101 7.34 55.05 7.69
C ILE A 101 8.86 54.91 7.70
N GLU A 102 9.58 56.03 7.67
CA GLU A 102 11.04 56.06 7.68
C GLU A 102 11.63 55.29 8.86
N LYS A 103 11.12 55.51 10.08
CA LYS A 103 11.58 54.79 11.29
C LYS A 103 11.36 53.27 11.20
N LYS A 104 10.29 52.81 10.54
CA LYS A 104 10.04 51.37 10.34
C LYS A 104 11.02 50.79 9.32
N VAL A 105 11.31 51.52 8.24
CA VAL A 105 12.33 51.12 7.26
C VAL A 105 13.72 51.06 7.90
N GLU A 106 14.12 52.06 8.68
CA GLU A 106 15.38 52.05 9.45
C GLU A 106 15.45 50.88 10.45
N THR A 107 14.32 50.53 11.06
CA THR A 107 14.26 49.38 11.98
C THR A 107 14.35 48.06 11.22
N ALA A 108 13.74 47.95 10.05
CA ALA A 108 13.91 46.83 9.15
C ALA A 108 15.38 46.68 8.71
N GLU A 109 16.07 47.77 8.37
CA GLU A 109 17.49 47.76 8.00
C GLU A 109 18.38 47.25 9.15
N ARG A 110 18.11 47.66 10.40
CA ARG A 110 18.81 47.14 11.58
C ARG A 110 18.56 45.64 11.79
N TYR A 111 17.34 45.18 11.54
CA TYR A 111 17.04 43.74 11.59
C TYR A 111 17.70 42.96 10.46
N ALA A 112 17.81 43.55 9.26
CA ALA A 112 18.54 42.95 8.14
C ALA A 112 20.03 42.80 8.47
N GLN A 113 20.66 43.81 9.08
CA GLN A 113 22.06 43.73 9.55
C GLN A 113 22.31 42.63 10.59
N SER A 114 21.28 42.23 11.34
CA SER A 114 21.33 41.12 12.31
C SER A 114 20.74 39.80 11.79
N ASN A 115 20.45 39.71 10.48
CA ASN A 115 19.85 38.56 9.81
C ASN A 115 18.49 38.10 10.39
N ASN A 116 17.73 39.01 11.02
CA ASN A 116 16.41 38.71 11.57
C ASN A 116 15.29 38.98 10.55
N TRP A 117 15.27 38.18 9.49
CA TRP A 117 14.40 38.36 8.32
C TRP A 117 12.89 38.30 8.61
N ASN A 118 12.47 37.58 9.66
CA ASN A 118 11.08 37.61 10.11
C ASN A 118 10.69 39.00 10.61
N MET A 119 11.55 39.63 11.44
CA MET A 119 11.32 40.99 11.92
C MET A 119 11.46 42.03 10.80
N VAL A 120 12.33 41.80 9.80
CA VAL A 120 12.38 42.62 8.58
C VAL A 120 11.02 42.59 7.88
N LYS A 121 10.45 41.40 7.65
CA LYS A 121 9.12 41.25 7.03
C LYS A 121 8.05 42.03 7.79
N ASP A 122 7.96 41.83 9.10
CA ASP A 122 6.95 42.48 9.95
C ASP A 122 7.07 44.02 9.88
N GLN A 123 8.29 44.57 9.94
CA GLN A 123 8.51 46.01 9.84
C GLN A 123 8.17 46.56 8.44
N LEU A 124 8.47 45.81 7.38
CA LEU A 124 8.11 46.20 6.02
C LEU A 124 6.59 46.20 5.81
N ASP A 125 5.87 45.20 6.32
CA ASP A 125 4.41 45.13 6.26
C ASP A 125 3.77 46.32 7.02
N MET A 126 4.34 46.70 8.17
CA MET A 126 3.91 47.89 8.91
C MET A 126 4.24 49.20 8.17
N ALA A 127 5.38 49.28 7.48
CA ALA A 127 5.77 50.43 6.66
C ALA A 127 4.81 50.60 5.47
N GLU A 128 4.48 49.52 4.77
CA GLU A 128 3.53 49.54 3.65
C GLU A 128 2.12 49.93 4.07
N ASN A 129 1.63 49.41 5.20
CA ASN A 129 0.35 49.86 5.75
C ASN A 129 0.37 51.34 6.14
N SER A 130 1.51 51.84 6.62
CA SER A 130 1.68 53.27 6.93
C SER A 130 1.73 54.13 5.66
N MET A 131 2.30 53.63 4.56
CA MET A 131 2.29 54.27 3.24
C MET A 131 0.88 54.36 2.67
N LYS A 132 0.06 53.31 2.79
CA LYS A 132 -1.37 53.35 2.39
C LYS A 132 -2.10 54.51 3.07
N THR A 133 -1.87 54.71 4.37
CA THR A 133 -2.47 55.81 5.12
C THR A 133 -1.93 57.18 4.65
N LEU A 134 -0.64 57.27 4.33
CA LEU A 134 -0.05 58.51 3.80
C LEU A 134 -0.67 58.87 2.44
N PHE A 135 -0.76 57.94 1.49
CA PHE A 135 -1.32 58.20 0.16
C PHE A 135 -2.81 58.56 0.18
N LYS A 136 -3.58 58.09 1.17
CA LYS A 136 -4.97 58.55 1.36
C LYS A 136 -5.06 60.03 1.74
N LYS A 137 -4.05 60.57 2.42
CA LYS A 137 -4.01 61.97 2.89
C LYS A 137 -3.25 62.90 1.95
N SER A 138 -2.21 62.38 1.31
CA SER A 138 -1.31 63.09 0.39
C SER A 138 -1.06 62.21 -0.84
N PRO A 139 -2.01 62.16 -1.80
CA PRO A 139 -1.90 61.29 -2.98
C PRO A 139 -0.67 61.56 -3.85
N ASN A 140 -0.10 62.77 -3.77
CA ASN A 140 1.03 63.22 -4.58
C ASN A 140 2.36 63.26 -3.81
N ALA A 141 2.42 62.68 -2.61
CA ALA A 141 3.65 62.66 -1.79
C ALA A 141 4.80 61.95 -2.50
N ASP A 142 5.96 62.60 -2.57
CA ASP A 142 7.20 61.96 -3.02
C ASP A 142 7.76 61.07 -1.91
N ILE A 143 7.63 59.76 -2.11
CA ILE A 143 8.23 58.73 -1.24
C ILE A 143 9.13 57.77 -2.01
N SER A 144 9.62 58.19 -3.18
CA SER A 144 10.42 57.37 -4.09
C SER A 144 11.63 56.73 -3.41
N GLU A 145 12.30 57.46 -2.51
CA GLU A 145 13.45 56.94 -1.76
C GLU A 145 13.08 55.84 -0.76
N LEU A 146 11.96 55.99 -0.03
CA LEU A 146 11.47 54.95 0.87
C LEU A 146 11.04 53.70 0.10
N CYS A 147 10.41 53.87 -1.07
CA CYS A 147 10.07 52.75 -1.96
C CYS A 147 11.32 51.99 -2.42
N LYS A 148 12.40 52.69 -2.82
CA LYS A 148 13.68 52.05 -3.21
C LYS A 148 14.26 51.22 -2.07
N ARG A 149 14.29 51.76 -0.85
CA ARG A 149 14.80 51.07 0.35
C ARG A 149 13.95 49.82 0.68
N ILE A 150 12.62 49.95 0.67
CA ILE A 150 11.69 48.82 0.89
C ILE A 150 11.89 47.73 -0.17
N ALA A 151 12.00 48.10 -1.45
CA ALA A 151 12.22 47.15 -2.54
C ALA A 151 13.58 46.44 -2.43
N GLY A 152 14.64 47.15 -1.99
CA GLY A 152 15.93 46.56 -1.65
C GLY A 152 15.79 45.48 -0.57
N LEU A 153 15.19 45.84 0.57
CA LEU A 153 15.01 44.92 1.70
C LEU A 153 14.10 43.73 1.36
N LYS A 154 13.05 43.91 0.55
CA LYS A 154 12.18 42.79 0.11
C LYS A 154 12.93 41.78 -0.77
N ARG A 155 13.81 42.25 -1.66
CA ARG A 155 14.67 41.38 -2.49
C ARG A 155 15.63 40.56 -1.63
N GLU A 156 16.25 41.19 -0.65
CA GLU A 156 17.14 40.50 0.29
C GLU A 156 16.38 39.51 1.20
N ASN A 157 15.19 39.90 1.67
CA ASN A 157 14.33 39.10 2.54
C ASN A 157 13.84 37.80 1.87
N THR A 158 13.53 37.84 0.57
CA THR A 158 13.10 36.64 -0.18
C THR A 158 14.23 35.61 -0.27
N SER A 159 15.48 36.09 -0.26
CA SER A 159 16.67 35.25 -0.24
C SER A 159 16.86 34.63 1.16
N GLY A 160 16.86 35.46 2.21
CA GLY A 160 17.14 35.02 3.59
C GLY A 160 16.06 34.22 4.31
N VAL A 161 14.77 34.40 3.98
CA VAL A 161 13.66 33.62 4.57
C VAL A 161 13.66 32.18 4.05
N SER A 162 13.94 31.98 2.75
CA SER A 162 14.04 30.63 2.18
C SER A 162 15.18 29.86 2.86
N ASP A 163 16.36 30.47 2.98
CA ASP A 163 17.51 29.89 3.67
C ASP A 163 17.19 29.53 5.14
N THR A 164 16.49 30.41 5.87
CA THR A 164 16.22 30.19 7.30
C THR A 164 15.16 29.10 7.55
N GLN A 165 14.10 29.06 6.74
CA GLN A 165 13.05 28.04 6.85
C GLN A 165 13.56 26.66 6.41
N ASP A 166 14.40 26.62 5.39
CA ASP A 166 15.03 25.39 4.91
C ASP A 166 16.06 24.87 5.92
N ILE A 167 16.88 25.75 6.52
CA ILE A 167 17.83 25.37 7.59
C ILE A 167 17.09 24.82 8.82
N ASN A 168 15.98 25.42 9.25
CA ASN A 168 15.23 24.91 10.41
C ASN A 168 14.60 23.54 10.13
N THR A 169 14.09 23.33 8.91
CA THR A 169 13.54 22.03 8.49
C THR A 169 14.63 20.96 8.47
N LEU A 170 15.82 21.30 7.94
CA LEU A 170 16.99 20.42 7.94
C LEU A 170 17.48 20.11 9.36
N ILE A 171 17.58 21.11 10.24
CA ILE A 171 17.95 20.90 11.65
C ILE A 171 16.94 19.98 12.36
N SER A 172 15.64 20.17 12.12
CA SER A 172 14.60 19.30 12.69
C SER A 172 14.73 17.86 12.18
N PHE A 173 14.97 17.70 10.88
CA PHE A 173 15.26 16.40 10.27
C PHE A 173 16.51 15.76 10.89
N PHE A 174 17.64 16.48 10.96
CA PHE A 174 18.88 15.93 11.52
C PHE A 174 18.76 15.65 13.01
N ASN A 175 18.14 16.52 13.81
CA ASN A 175 17.93 16.26 15.25
C ASN A 175 17.06 15.02 15.51
N ARG A 176 16.20 14.62 14.58
CA ARG A 176 15.44 13.36 14.68
C ARG A 176 16.34 12.14 14.53
N TYR A 177 17.43 12.24 13.79
CA TYR A 177 18.30 11.12 13.40
C TYR A 177 19.76 11.23 13.92
N HIS A 178 20.12 12.35 14.54
CA HIS A 178 21.40 12.66 15.18
C HIS A 178 21.09 12.85 16.66
N GLY A 179 21.52 11.91 17.49
CA GLY A 179 21.14 11.89 18.91
C GLY A 179 21.74 13.09 19.66
N GLN A 180 20.92 13.83 20.40
CA GLN A 180 21.46 14.73 21.42
C GLN A 180 22.03 13.90 22.58
N LYS A 181 23.17 14.34 23.12
CA LYS A 181 23.71 13.82 24.39
C LYS A 181 22.63 13.95 25.47
N MET A 182 22.23 12.84 26.06
CA MET A 182 21.42 12.86 27.29
C MET A 182 22.26 13.49 28.43
N PRO A 183 21.66 14.28 29.33
CA PRO A 183 22.32 14.70 30.56
C PRO A 183 22.75 13.44 31.34
N GLY A 184 24.06 13.24 31.52
CA GLY A 184 24.61 12.02 32.15
C GLY A 184 25.57 11.20 31.29
N GLY A 185 25.84 11.60 30.04
CA GLY A 185 27.04 11.16 29.29
C GLY A 185 27.07 9.74 28.73
N GLN A 186 26.10 8.87 29.06
CA GLN A 186 26.02 7.54 28.44
C GLN A 186 25.22 7.58 27.13
N HIS A 187 25.93 7.47 26.02
CA HIS A 187 25.35 7.12 24.72
C HIS A 187 24.94 5.65 24.76
N ILE A 188 23.66 5.35 25.02
CA ILE A 188 23.13 4.03 24.68
C ILE A 188 22.94 4.04 23.17
N ALA A 189 23.87 3.39 22.45
CA ALA A 189 23.80 3.18 21.02
C ALA A 189 22.63 2.24 20.71
N ASN A 190 21.44 2.82 20.49
CA ASN A 190 20.28 2.08 20.05
C ASN A 190 19.80 2.63 18.70
N PRO A 191 20.33 2.12 17.57
CA PRO A 191 19.90 2.52 16.24
C PRO A 191 18.41 2.29 15.96
N ASP A 192 17.73 1.39 16.71
CA ASP A 192 16.28 1.18 16.58
C ASP A 192 15.49 2.44 16.99
N ARG A 193 16.04 3.32 17.85
CA ARG A 193 15.38 4.57 18.30
C ARG A 193 15.06 5.54 17.17
N TYR A 194 15.79 5.42 16.07
CA TYR A 194 15.63 6.26 14.89
C TYR A 194 14.59 5.76 13.91
N ASN A 195 14.06 4.55 14.15
CA ASN A 195 13.01 3.94 13.33
C ASN A 195 13.35 3.87 11.82
N PHE A 196 14.65 3.82 11.47
CA PHE A 196 15.12 3.86 10.08
C PHE A 196 14.49 2.77 9.21
N LEU A 197 14.36 1.55 9.74
CA LEU A 197 13.90 0.38 8.98
C LEU A 197 12.43 0.40 8.61
N ASN A 198 11.60 1.12 9.37
CA ASN A 198 10.17 1.22 9.08
C ASN A 198 9.86 2.27 8.01
N ASN A 199 10.76 3.25 7.81
CA ASN A 199 10.56 4.39 6.91
C ASN A 199 11.68 4.55 5.88
N GLY A 200 12.38 3.47 5.51
CA GLY A 200 13.57 3.53 4.64
C GLY A 200 13.38 4.28 3.32
N GLY A 201 12.28 4.01 2.60
CA GLY A 201 11.96 4.69 1.34
C GLY A 201 11.67 6.18 1.50
N ASP A 202 10.91 6.57 2.52
CA ASP A 202 10.63 8.00 2.80
C ASP A 202 11.89 8.73 3.25
N PHE A 203 12.72 8.06 4.06
CA PHE A 203 14.01 8.58 4.49
C PHE A 203 14.93 8.83 3.29
N LEU A 204 15.10 7.84 2.40
CA LEU A 204 15.89 8.00 1.18
C LEU A 204 15.35 9.13 0.29
N LYS A 205 14.03 9.22 0.12
CA LYS A 205 13.40 10.28 -0.70
C LYS A 205 13.68 11.70 -0.18
N ILE A 206 13.79 11.87 1.13
CA ILE A 206 14.17 13.15 1.73
C ILE A 206 15.69 13.36 1.58
N ALA A 207 16.48 12.36 1.94
CA ALA A 207 17.94 12.42 1.89
C ALA A 207 18.51 12.54 0.46
N SER A 208 17.81 12.06 -0.58
CA SER A 208 18.26 12.16 -1.97
C SER A 208 18.12 13.56 -2.55
N LYS A 209 17.32 14.43 -1.92
CA LYS A 209 17.21 15.85 -2.29
C LYS A 209 18.36 16.68 -1.73
N PHE A 210 19.20 16.07 -0.91
CA PHE A 210 20.29 16.72 -0.21
C PHE A 210 21.57 16.68 -1.06
N ASN A 211 22.04 17.85 -1.48
CA ASN A 211 23.41 17.98 -2.01
C ASN A 211 24.32 18.45 -0.87
N ARG A 212 25.05 17.50 -0.27
CA ARG A 212 25.94 17.75 0.88
C ARG A 212 26.95 18.85 0.60
N THR A 213 27.58 18.83 -0.57
CA THR A 213 28.66 19.74 -0.93
C THR A 213 28.15 21.16 -1.08
N GLU A 214 27.06 21.34 -1.82
CA GLU A 214 26.42 22.65 -2.01
C GLU A 214 25.93 23.22 -0.69
N LEU A 215 25.30 22.40 0.16
CA LEU A 215 24.84 22.86 1.47
C LEU A 215 25.99 23.21 2.40
N LEU A 216 27.04 22.37 2.51
CA LEU A 216 28.20 22.72 3.33
C LEU A 216 28.86 24.01 2.85
N GLN A 217 28.90 24.26 1.54
CA GLN A 217 29.42 25.49 0.98
C GLN A 217 28.57 26.70 1.35
N SER A 218 27.23 26.60 1.28
CA SER A 218 26.33 27.69 1.67
C SER A 218 26.36 27.96 3.19
N LEU A 219 26.45 26.91 4.01
CA LEU A 219 26.53 27.03 5.47
C LEU A 219 27.83 27.71 5.92
N LYS A 220 28.98 27.38 5.30
CA LYS A 220 30.28 28.02 5.58
C LYS A 220 30.28 29.52 5.36
N SER A 221 29.55 29.99 4.35
CA SER A 221 29.39 31.43 4.08
C SER A 221 28.38 32.12 4.99
N SER A 222 27.62 31.37 5.79
CA SER A 222 26.57 31.92 6.63
C SER A 222 27.08 32.40 7.98
N THR A 223 26.65 33.59 8.40
CA THR A 223 26.90 34.10 9.76
C THR A 223 25.83 33.63 10.77
N ASN A 224 24.79 32.91 10.31
CA ASN A 224 23.69 32.43 11.15
C ASN A 224 24.17 31.33 12.11
N SER A 225 23.92 31.48 13.42
CA SER A 225 24.32 30.50 14.44
C SER A 225 23.68 29.12 14.24
N ARG A 226 22.47 29.06 13.67
CA ARG A 226 21.82 27.80 13.29
C ARG A 226 22.48 27.14 12.08
N ALA A 227 22.95 27.95 11.11
CA ALA A 227 23.71 27.43 9.98
C ALA A 227 25.03 26.81 10.44
N LYS A 228 25.74 27.47 11.38
CA LYS A 228 26.95 26.91 12.02
C LYS A 228 26.68 25.61 12.74
N ARG A 229 25.59 25.53 13.52
CA ARG A 229 25.19 24.27 14.18
C ARG A 229 24.88 23.16 13.17
N LEU A 230 24.22 23.49 12.07
CA LEU A 230 23.92 22.51 11.01
C LEU A 230 25.21 22.04 10.32
N GLU A 231 26.16 22.95 10.07
CA GLU A 231 27.48 22.62 9.57
C GLU A 231 28.20 21.64 10.51
N GLU A 232 28.23 21.92 11.81
CA GLU A 232 28.83 21.03 12.83
C GLU A 232 28.20 19.63 12.80
N ILE A 233 26.86 19.55 12.75
CA ILE A 233 26.15 18.27 12.67
C ILE A 233 26.55 17.51 11.40
N LEU A 234 26.62 18.19 10.26
CA LEU A 234 26.98 17.57 9.00
C LEU A 234 28.43 17.09 9.01
N PHE A 235 29.36 17.85 9.59
CA PHE A 235 30.75 17.43 9.73
C PHE A 235 30.93 16.22 10.65
N ASP A 236 30.23 16.16 11.79
CA ASP A 236 30.28 15.00 12.70
C ASP A 236 29.52 13.78 12.17
N TYR A 237 28.61 13.95 11.20
CA TYR A 237 27.70 12.87 10.77
C TYR A 237 28.39 11.55 10.37
N PRO A 238 29.51 11.55 9.61
CA PRO A 238 30.26 10.33 9.32
C PRO A 238 30.79 9.62 10.57
N ASP A 239 31.28 10.37 11.56
CA ASP A 239 31.79 9.84 12.82
C ASP A 239 30.66 9.37 13.73
N PHE A 240 29.53 10.10 13.74
CA PHE A 240 28.30 9.70 14.40
C PHE A 240 27.83 8.32 13.91
N ILE A 241 27.81 8.07 12.59
CA ILE A 241 27.43 6.78 12.01
C ILE A 241 28.29 5.63 12.58
N ASN A 242 29.60 5.86 12.69
CA ASN A 242 30.53 4.86 13.21
C ASN A 242 30.41 4.68 14.72
N ARG A 243 30.32 5.80 15.45
CA ARG A 243 30.20 5.86 16.92
C ARG A 243 28.92 5.16 17.42
N GLU A 244 27.81 5.35 16.73
CA GLU A 244 26.54 4.67 17.02
C GLU A 244 26.46 3.26 16.41
N LYS A 245 27.52 2.79 15.75
CA LYS A 245 27.62 1.45 15.13
C LYS A 245 26.47 1.14 14.16
N ILE A 246 25.98 2.15 13.44
CA ILE A 246 24.85 1.99 12.51
C ILE A 246 25.14 0.93 11.43
N PRO A 247 26.33 0.89 10.79
CA PRO A 247 26.62 -0.14 9.79
C PRO A 247 26.58 -1.57 10.35
N VAL A 248 27.10 -1.77 11.57
CA VAL A 248 27.10 -3.08 12.26
C VAL A 248 25.67 -3.51 12.55
N PHE A 249 24.84 -2.59 13.04
CA PHE A 249 23.43 -2.83 13.28
C PHE A 249 22.70 -3.23 11.99
N LEU A 250 22.86 -2.46 10.90
CA LEU A 250 22.23 -2.77 9.61
C LEU A 250 22.70 -4.13 9.05
N MET A 251 23.99 -4.45 9.19
CA MET A 251 24.53 -5.74 8.77
C MET A 251 23.93 -6.90 9.58
N SER A 252 23.78 -6.75 10.90
CA SER A 252 23.16 -7.78 11.74
C SER A 252 21.70 -8.08 11.34
N LYS A 253 20.95 -7.05 10.89
CA LYS A 253 19.59 -7.23 10.39
C LYS A 253 19.59 -7.93 9.03
N LEU A 254 20.56 -7.65 8.16
CA LEU A 254 20.77 -8.39 6.91
C LEU A 254 21.13 -9.85 7.17
N ASP A 255 21.98 -10.14 8.16
CA ASP A 255 22.36 -11.51 8.52
C ASP A 255 21.18 -12.30 9.05
N ASN A 256 20.34 -11.70 9.89
CA ASN A 256 19.10 -12.33 10.38
C ASN A 256 18.14 -12.64 9.22
N ALA A 257 18.04 -11.75 8.23
CA ALA A 257 17.17 -11.91 7.06
C ALA A 257 17.63 -13.01 6.09
N ASN A 258 18.89 -13.47 6.16
CA ASN A 258 19.37 -14.58 5.31
C ASN A 258 18.64 -15.90 5.55
N ASN A 259 17.96 -16.04 6.70
CA ASN A 259 17.17 -17.21 7.05
C ASN A 259 15.68 -17.06 6.69
N ASP A 260 15.27 -15.90 6.19
CA ASP A 260 13.89 -15.65 5.78
C ASP A 260 13.60 -16.15 4.36
N ALA A 261 12.32 -16.27 4.00
CA ALA A 261 11.91 -16.56 2.63
C ALA A 261 12.33 -15.43 1.68
N GLY A 262 12.55 -15.76 0.39
CA GLY A 262 13.12 -14.83 -0.59
C GLY A 262 12.44 -13.46 -0.68
N LEU A 263 11.12 -13.37 -0.48
CA LEU A 263 10.42 -12.07 -0.48
C LEU A 263 10.70 -11.26 0.78
N ASP A 264 10.66 -11.86 1.97
CA ASP A 264 10.96 -11.17 3.23
C ASP A 264 12.43 -10.76 3.29
N GLN A 265 13.32 -11.63 2.80
CA GLN A 265 14.73 -11.34 2.60
C GLN A 265 14.91 -10.15 1.64
N SER A 266 14.26 -10.17 0.48
CA SER A 266 14.34 -9.08 -0.51
C SER A 266 13.79 -7.76 0.03
N ALA A 267 12.63 -7.79 0.70
CA ALA A 267 12.02 -6.62 1.30
C ALA A 267 12.89 -5.99 2.40
N THR A 268 13.55 -6.82 3.22
CA THR A 268 14.46 -6.38 4.27
C THR A 268 15.74 -5.81 3.68
N ALA A 269 16.36 -6.51 2.72
CA ALA A 269 17.57 -6.05 2.04
C ALA A 269 17.35 -4.72 1.29
N LYS A 270 16.18 -4.57 0.63
CA LYS A 270 15.79 -3.32 -0.02
C LYS A 270 15.67 -2.16 0.97
N ARG A 271 14.94 -2.33 2.08
CA ARG A 271 14.80 -1.28 3.10
C ARG A 271 16.14 -0.88 3.72
N ILE A 272 16.99 -1.86 4.01
CA ILE A 272 18.33 -1.59 4.58
C ILE A 272 19.21 -0.86 3.57
N LYS A 273 19.15 -1.24 2.28
CA LYS A 273 19.82 -0.51 1.21
C LYS A 273 19.35 0.94 1.14
N GLU A 274 18.04 1.19 1.12
CA GLU A 274 17.47 2.54 1.06
C GLU A 274 17.94 3.41 2.24
N VAL A 275 17.96 2.85 3.47
CA VAL A 275 18.50 3.53 4.64
C VAL A 275 19.99 3.84 4.49
N ALA A 276 20.80 2.86 4.07
CA ALA A 276 22.24 3.03 3.91
C ALA A 276 22.58 4.07 2.83
N GLU A 277 21.87 4.07 1.71
CA GLU A 277 21.99 5.08 0.65
C GLU A 277 21.58 6.47 1.15
N GLY A 278 20.50 6.58 1.91
CA GLY A 278 20.08 7.86 2.49
C GLY A 278 21.12 8.41 3.47
N LEU A 279 21.72 7.55 4.29
CA LEU A 279 22.78 7.94 5.22
C LEU A 279 24.07 8.32 4.47
N LEU A 280 24.39 7.66 3.35
CA LEU A 280 25.51 8.03 2.48
C LEU A 280 25.30 9.40 1.83
N ASN A 281 24.10 9.71 1.35
CA ASN A 281 23.80 11.04 0.80
C ASN A 281 24.05 12.15 1.82
N ILE A 282 23.74 11.87 3.10
CA ILE A 282 23.98 12.81 4.20
C ILE A 282 25.47 12.87 4.57
N ALA A 283 26.13 11.73 4.76
CA ALA A 283 27.50 11.65 5.28
C ALA A 283 28.58 11.94 4.22
N GLY A 284 28.24 11.82 2.94
CA GLY A 284 29.20 11.82 1.84
C GLY A 284 29.82 10.43 1.66
N SER A 285 30.92 10.16 2.36
CA SER A 285 31.62 8.87 2.29
C SER A 285 31.65 8.17 3.64
N ASN A 286 31.26 6.89 3.67
CA ASN A 286 31.40 6.03 4.84
C ASN A 286 31.55 4.57 4.37
N GLN A 287 32.73 3.98 4.62
CA GLN A 287 33.04 2.61 4.16
C GLN A 287 32.10 1.55 4.75
N GLY A 288 31.69 1.72 6.01
CA GLY A 288 30.75 0.81 6.67
C GLY A 288 29.40 0.76 5.94
N LEU A 289 28.85 1.92 5.60
CA LEU A 289 27.59 2.00 4.86
C LEU A 289 27.73 1.52 3.41
N GLN A 290 28.84 1.79 2.74
CA GLN A 290 29.11 1.24 1.40
C GLN A 290 29.15 -0.29 1.42
N ASN A 291 29.74 -0.88 2.46
CA ASN A 291 29.73 -2.33 2.66
C ASN A 291 28.31 -2.86 2.87
N VAL A 292 27.48 -2.14 3.64
CA VAL A 292 26.05 -2.48 3.81
C VAL A 292 25.31 -2.45 2.47
N VAL A 293 25.47 -1.39 1.66
CA VAL A 293 24.85 -1.29 0.33
C VAL A 293 25.27 -2.46 -0.57
N ASN A 294 26.58 -2.73 -0.66
CA ASN A 294 27.12 -3.82 -1.47
C ASN A 294 26.61 -5.19 -1.03
N PHE A 295 26.48 -5.41 0.29
CA PHE A 295 25.95 -6.67 0.82
C PHE A 295 24.44 -6.80 0.59
N SER A 296 23.68 -5.72 0.78
CA SER A 296 22.26 -5.67 0.42
C SER A 296 22.04 -6.00 -1.05
N ASP A 297 22.87 -5.48 -1.96
CA ASP A 297 22.80 -5.80 -3.39
C ASP A 297 23.06 -7.27 -3.68
N LYS A 298 24.04 -7.88 -3.00
CA LYS A 298 24.27 -9.33 -3.09
C LYS A 298 23.10 -10.14 -2.57
N GLN A 299 22.48 -9.73 -1.45
CA GLN A 299 21.30 -10.40 -0.92
C GLN A 299 20.09 -10.24 -1.83
N LEU A 300 19.85 -9.06 -2.39
CA LEU A 300 18.79 -8.83 -3.37
C LEU A 300 18.98 -9.72 -4.60
N ALA A 301 20.21 -9.84 -5.11
CA ALA A 301 20.51 -10.74 -6.21
C ALA A 301 20.30 -12.22 -5.86
N LYS A 302 20.66 -12.65 -4.64
CA LYS A 302 20.45 -14.02 -4.15
C LYS A 302 18.96 -14.34 -3.97
N ALA A 303 18.22 -13.43 -3.34
CA ALA A 303 16.77 -13.54 -3.15
C ALA A 303 16.04 -13.59 -4.49
N GLU A 304 16.41 -12.73 -5.44
CA GLU A 304 15.90 -12.74 -6.80
C GLU A 304 16.16 -14.09 -7.48
N GLN A 305 17.39 -14.60 -7.43
CA GLN A 305 17.74 -15.90 -8.02
C GLN A 305 16.92 -17.06 -7.43
N ALA A 306 16.68 -17.04 -6.12
CA ALA A 306 15.86 -18.05 -5.45
C ALA A 306 14.37 -17.98 -5.88
N MET A 307 13.89 -16.81 -6.32
CA MET A 307 12.50 -16.62 -6.76
C MET A 307 12.32 -16.81 -8.28
N VAL A 308 13.38 -16.86 -9.09
CA VAL A 308 13.26 -17.02 -10.56
C VAL A 308 12.46 -18.27 -10.94
N SER A 309 12.60 -19.38 -10.21
CA SER A 309 11.83 -20.61 -10.47
C SER A 309 10.37 -20.54 -10.01
N VAL A 310 10.02 -19.54 -9.21
CA VAL A 310 8.65 -19.30 -8.72
C VAL A 310 7.88 -18.47 -9.74
N TYR A 311 8.51 -17.52 -10.41
CA TYR A 311 7.83 -16.60 -11.31
C TYR A 311 7.43 -17.27 -12.62
N THR A 312 6.15 -17.08 -12.98
CA THR A 312 5.62 -17.54 -14.27
C THR A 312 5.96 -16.58 -15.42
N SER A 313 6.26 -15.32 -15.12
CA SER A 313 6.54 -14.24 -16.09
C SER A 313 7.21 -13.04 -15.42
N ASP A 314 7.72 -12.09 -16.21
CA ASP A 314 8.14 -10.77 -15.68
C ASP A 314 6.94 -10.02 -15.06
N PHE A 315 5.73 -10.22 -15.60
CA PHE A 315 4.51 -9.65 -15.03
C PHE A 315 4.21 -10.20 -13.63
N HIS A 316 4.40 -11.51 -13.42
CA HIS A 316 4.30 -12.11 -12.09
C HIS A 316 5.26 -11.40 -11.13
N LYS A 317 6.54 -11.31 -11.49
CA LYS A 317 7.58 -10.68 -10.68
C LYS A 317 7.22 -9.25 -10.25
N ASP A 318 6.72 -8.45 -11.18
CA ASP A 318 6.34 -7.05 -10.92
C ASP A 318 5.06 -6.89 -10.08
N ASN A 319 4.31 -7.97 -9.90
CA ASN A 319 3.01 -7.98 -9.23
C ASN A 319 2.92 -8.94 -8.03
N VAL A 320 4.05 -9.50 -7.57
CA VAL A 320 4.10 -10.22 -6.30
C VAL A 320 3.61 -9.31 -5.17
N GLY A 321 2.79 -9.84 -4.27
CA GLY A 321 2.24 -9.06 -3.15
C GLY A 321 1.04 -8.17 -3.53
N LYS A 322 0.55 -8.26 -4.79
CA LYS A 322 -0.63 -7.53 -5.25
C LYS A 322 -1.80 -8.47 -5.55
N VAL A 323 -3.00 -7.92 -5.48
CA VAL A 323 -4.21 -8.51 -6.06
C VAL A 323 -4.48 -7.80 -7.37
N ILE A 324 -4.36 -8.53 -8.48
CA ILE A 324 -4.59 -8.03 -9.83
C ILE A 324 -6.04 -8.34 -10.21
N LEU A 325 -6.79 -7.30 -10.60
CA LEU A 325 -8.23 -7.42 -10.84
C LEU A 325 -8.53 -7.32 -12.33
N THR A 326 -9.31 -8.26 -12.85
CA THR A 326 -9.66 -8.35 -14.28
C THR A 326 -11.13 -8.71 -14.46
N LYS A 327 -11.67 -8.54 -15.67
CA LYS A 327 -13.06 -8.95 -15.98
C LYS A 327 -13.21 -10.45 -16.28
N LYS A 328 -12.11 -11.14 -16.56
CA LYS A 328 -12.08 -12.54 -16.98
C LYS A 328 -10.83 -13.24 -16.44
N THR A 329 -10.94 -14.55 -16.25
CA THR A 329 -9.80 -15.42 -15.91
C THR A 329 -8.79 -15.45 -17.06
N PHE A 330 -7.54 -15.71 -16.74
CA PHE A 330 -6.47 -15.80 -17.72
C PHE A 330 -5.37 -16.72 -17.21
N THR A 331 -4.60 -17.32 -18.10
CA THR A 331 -3.44 -18.12 -17.71
C THR A 331 -2.24 -17.20 -17.44
N PRO A 332 -1.66 -17.19 -16.24
CA PRO A 332 -0.41 -16.48 -16.00
C PRO A 332 0.70 -16.90 -16.96
N GLY A 333 1.50 -15.93 -17.40
CA GLY A 333 2.36 -16.03 -18.57
C GLY A 333 1.77 -15.43 -19.86
N ASN A 334 0.45 -15.21 -19.92
CA ASN A 334 -0.26 -14.64 -21.08
C ASN A 334 -0.99 -13.32 -20.73
N GLU A 335 -0.41 -12.50 -19.85
CA GLU A 335 -1.07 -11.33 -19.26
C GLU A 335 -1.34 -10.20 -20.26
N SER A 336 -0.61 -10.15 -21.38
CA SER A 336 -0.80 -9.15 -22.43
C SER A 336 -2.18 -9.21 -23.12
N SER A 337 -2.94 -10.27 -22.90
CA SER A 337 -4.27 -10.49 -23.49
C SER A 337 -5.44 -9.98 -22.63
N VAL A 338 -5.12 -9.33 -21.49
CA VAL A 338 -6.11 -8.96 -20.48
C VAL A 338 -5.91 -7.52 -20.04
N GLU A 339 -7.03 -6.80 -19.92
CA GLU A 339 -7.05 -5.49 -19.30
C GLU A 339 -6.94 -5.62 -17.78
N ILE A 340 -5.95 -4.94 -17.19
CA ILE A 340 -5.66 -4.99 -15.77
C ILE A 340 -6.27 -3.78 -15.07
N ASN A 341 -6.98 -4.04 -13.96
CA ASN A 341 -7.72 -3.06 -13.16
C ASN A 341 -8.56 -2.10 -14.01
N PRO A 342 -9.43 -2.61 -14.90
CA PRO A 342 -10.33 -1.77 -15.66
C PRO A 342 -11.25 -0.98 -14.74
N LYS A 343 -11.88 0.09 -15.26
CA LYS A 343 -13.05 0.66 -14.61
C LYS A 343 -14.22 -0.32 -14.78
N PHE A 344 -14.71 -0.86 -13.67
CA PHE A 344 -15.83 -1.78 -13.67
C PHE A 344 -17.15 -1.01 -13.68
N VAL A 345 -18.18 -1.62 -14.26
CA VAL A 345 -19.56 -1.13 -14.21
C VAL A 345 -20.48 -2.26 -13.73
N SER A 346 -21.72 -1.93 -13.37
CA SER A 346 -22.73 -2.97 -13.10
C SER A 346 -22.84 -3.95 -14.27
N GLY A 347 -22.82 -5.26 -13.97
CA GLY A 347 -22.81 -6.33 -14.97
C GLY A 347 -21.45 -7.00 -15.19
N ASP A 348 -20.37 -6.32 -14.83
CA ASP A 348 -19.03 -6.91 -14.92
C ASP A 348 -18.82 -7.99 -13.86
N GLN A 349 -18.10 -9.04 -14.23
CA GLN A 349 -17.46 -9.92 -13.26
C GLN A 349 -16.12 -9.31 -12.84
N ILE A 350 -15.69 -9.54 -11.60
CA ILE A 350 -14.36 -9.20 -11.10
C ILE A 350 -13.66 -10.48 -10.67
N ILE A 351 -12.54 -10.78 -11.33
CA ILE A 351 -11.63 -11.86 -11.00
C ILE A 351 -10.43 -11.27 -10.26
N GLY A 352 -10.11 -11.84 -9.10
CA GLY A 352 -8.87 -11.55 -8.38
C GLY A 352 -7.79 -12.57 -8.75
N THR A 353 -6.61 -12.08 -9.12
CA THR A 353 -5.40 -12.88 -9.30
C THR A 353 -4.34 -12.48 -8.28
N ILE A 354 -3.85 -13.42 -7.49
CA ILE A 354 -2.76 -13.21 -6.53
C ILE A 354 -1.51 -13.90 -7.07
N TYR A 355 -0.42 -13.14 -7.18
CA TYR A 355 0.92 -13.67 -7.44
C TYR A 355 1.66 -13.89 -6.12
N LEU A 356 2.02 -15.14 -5.86
CA LEU A 356 2.62 -15.58 -4.62
C LEU A 356 4.16 -15.56 -4.73
N PRO A 357 4.88 -15.21 -3.66
CA PRO A 357 6.34 -15.27 -3.63
C PRO A 357 6.91 -16.70 -3.53
N ALA A 358 6.05 -17.71 -3.44
CA ALA A 358 6.40 -19.12 -3.35
C ALA A 358 5.26 -19.96 -3.97
N SER A 359 5.42 -21.29 -3.99
CA SER A 359 4.33 -22.20 -4.33
C SER A 359 3.15 -22.05 -3.35
N ILE A 360 1.94 -22.43 -3.77
CA ILE A 360 0.75 -22.38 -2.90
C ILE A 360 0.97 -23.15 -1.60
N GLU A 361 1.59 -24.34 -1.65
CA GLU A 361 1.89 -25.14 -0.45
C GLU A 361 2.77 -24.40 0.58
N ASP A 362 3.69 -23.58 0.10
CA ASP A 362 4.64 -22.84 0.92
C ASP A 362 4.10 -21.50 1.40
N ALA A 363 3.18 -20.92 0.62
CA ALA A 363 2.55 -19.62 0.86
C ALA A 363 1.24 -19.71 1.65
N VAL A 364 0.58 -20.88 1.67
CA VAL A 364 -0.74 -21.07 2.26
C VAL A 364 -0.73 -22.32 3.15
N GLY A 365 -0.77 -22.11 4.47
CA GLY A 365 -0.71 -23.17 5.48
C GLY A 365 -2.07 -23.64 6.00
N SER A 366 -3.16 -22.95 5.66
CA SER A 366 -4.52 -23.18 6.16
C SER A 366 -5.26 -24.27 5.38
N TRP A 367 -4.63 -25.43 5.21
CA TRP A 367 -5.27 -26.58 4.56
C TRP A 367 -6.27 -27.23 5.51
N ASN A 368 -7.54 -27.22 5.14
CA ASN A 368 -8.54 -27.99 5.86
C ASN A 368 -8.32 -29.49 5.57
N GLN A 369 -7.84 -30.24 6.57
CA GLN A 369 -7.51 -31.65 6.41
C GLN A 369 -8.70 -32.51 5.96
N SER A 370 -9.94 -32.13 6.29
CA SER A 370 -11.13 -32.88 5.86
C SER A 370 -11.55 -32.63 4.41
N THR A 371 -11.10 -31.52 3.80
CA THR A 371 -11.52 -31.13 2.46
C THR A 371 -10.36 -30.91 1.49
N GLY A 372 -9.12 -30.95 1.97
CA GLY A 372 -7.92 -30.73 1.17
C GLY A 372 -7.76 -29.32 0.58
N SER A 373 -8.55 -28.33 1.03
CA SER A 373 -8.56 -26.95 0.48
C SER A 373 -7.84 -25.94 1.37
N GLY A 374 -7.09 -25.02 0.78
CA GLY A 374 -6.45 -23.88 1.47
C GLY A 374 -7.38 -22.67 1.61
N ASN A 375 -7.23 -21.88 2.68
CA ASN A 375 -8.08 -20.70 2.94
C ASN A 375 -7.24 -19.42 3.04
N LEU A 376 -7.57 -18.40 2.27
CA LEU A 376 -7.04 -17.04 2.45
C LEU A 376 -8.13 -16.16 3.05
N GLU A 377 -7.80 -15.28 3.99
CA GLU A 377 -8.74 -14.27 4.49
C GLU A 377 -8.84 -13.14 3.45
N ILE A 378 -10.03 -12.66 3.14
CA ILE A 378 -10.25 -11.50 2.28
C ILE A 378 -10.99 -10.40 3.04
N VAL A 379 -10.56 -9.15 2.83
CA VAL A 379 -11.20 -7.94 3.33
C VAL A 379 -11.46 -7.02 2.15
N LEU A 380 -12.68 -6.51 2.08
CA LEU A 380 -13.10 -5.51 1.09
C LEU A 380 -13.53 -4.27 1.86
N GLU A 381 -12.81 -3.16 1.69
CA GLU A 381 -13.05 -1.92 2.43
C GLU A 381 -12.92 -0.70 1.54
N ASP A 382 -13.67 0.36 1.84
CA ASP A 382 -13.50 1.65 1.18
C ASP A 382 -12.39 2.49 1.84
N ASP A 383 -12.13 3.69 1.33
CA ASP A 383 -11.09 4.58 1.85
C ASP A 383 -11.38 5.10 3.28
N ALA A 384 -12.63 4.96 3.76
CA ALA A 384 -13.02 5.25 5.14
C ALA A 384 -13.00 3.98 6.02
N PHE A 385 -12.40 2.88 5.53
CA PHE A 385 -12.32 1.59 6.20
C PHE A 385 -13.67 0.94 6.50
N ASN A 386 -14.74 1.37 5.81
CA ASN A 386 -16.03 0.69 5.90
C ASN A 386 -15.93 -0.62 5.12
N ARG A 387 -16.14 -1.74 5.82
CA ARG A 387 -16.08 -3.06 5.20
C ARG A 387 -17.34 -3.32 4.40
N LEU A 388 -17.17 -3.71 3.13
CA LEU A 388 -18.23 -4.32 2.34
C LEU A 388 -18.60 -5.69 2.93
N ASN A 389 -17.65 -6.35 3.58
CA ASN A 389 -17.77 -7.73 4.05
C ASN A 389 -17.74 -7.81 5.59
N GLY A 390 -18.67 -7.11 6.26
CA GLY A 390 -18.86 -7.15 7.72
C GLY A 390 -19.75 -8.32 8.18
N PRO A 391 -19.61 -8.82 9.43
CA PRO A 391 -20.27 -10.04 9.93
C PRO A 391 -21.77 -10.00 9.63
N TYR A 392 -22.21 -10.92 8.77
CA TYR A 392 -23.58 -11.00 8.28
C TYR A 392 -24.24 -12.26 8.84
N ASP A 393 -25.14 -12.10 9.81
CA ASP A 393 -25.95 -13.21 10.32
C ASP A 393 -27.11 -13.47 9.36
N THR A 394 -26.85 -14.27 8.33
CA THR A 394 -27.89 -14.63 7.36
C THR A 394 -28.79 -15.76 7.84
N GLY A 395 -28.42 -16.45 8.91
CA GLY A 395 -29.02 -17.75 9.24
C GLY A 395 -28.84 -18.85 8.18
N LEU A 396 -28.13 -18.60 7.06
CA LEU A 396 -27.97 -19.53 5.94
C LEU A 396 -26.76 -20.46 6.13
N THR A 397 -25.72 -19.97 6.82
CA THR A 397 -24.49 -20.69 7.22
C THR A 397 -23.95 -20.14 8.55
N ALA A 398 -24.32 -20.74 9.69
CA ALA A 398 -23.85 -20.30 11.01
C ALA A 398 -22.40 -20.73 11.32
N THR A 399 -21.46 -20.38 10.44
CA THR A 399 -20.03 -20.45 10.75
C THR A 399 -19.43 -19.08 10.45
N ASN A 400 -18.58 -18.59 11.33
CA ASN A 400 -17.84 -17.32 11.23
C ASN A 400 -16.87 -17.24 10.02
N ALA A 401 -17.24 -17.80 8.85
CA ALA A 401 -16.32 -18.32 7.85
C ALA A 401 -16.38 -17.65 6.46
N ASP A 402 -17.29 -16.71 6.19
CA ASP A 402 -17.54 -16.25 4.82
C ASP A 402 -16.84 -14.94 4.43
N TYR A 403 -15.53 -14.89 4.71
CA TYR A 403 -14.59 -13.90 4.16
C TYR A 403 -13.31 -14.60 3.73
N THR A 404 -13.47 -15.66 2.95
CA THR A 404 -12.31 -16.45 2.51
C THR A 404 -12.28 -16.67 1.01
N VAL A 405 -11.06 -16.65 0.46
CA VAL A 405 -10.79 -17.25 -0.83
C VAL A 405 -10.44 -18.71 -0.57
N LYS A 406 -11.26 -19.63 -1.10
CA LYS A 406 -10.95 -21.06 -1.07
C LYS A 406 -10.12 -21.43 -2.29
N ILE A 407 -9.06 -22.17 -2.03
CA ILE A 407 -8.26 -22.80 -3.09
C ILE A 407 -8.86 -24.18 -3.31
N ALA A 408 -9.39 -24.40 -4.52
CA ALA A 408 -10.03 -25.65 -4.88
C ALA A 408 -9.03 -26.83 -4.76
N PRO A 409 -9.45 -28.03 -4.28
CA PRO A 409 -8.54 -29.14 -4.02
C PRO A 409 -7.73 -29.59 -5.24
N GLU A 410 -8.25 -29.42 -6.45
CA GLU A 410 -7.59 -29.77 -7.70
C GLU A 410 -6.55 -28.74 -8.16
N THR A 411 -6.44 -27.59 -7.50
CA THR A 411 -5.45 -26.55 -7.85
C THR A 411 -4.03 -27.09 -7.60
N PRO A 412 -3.13 -27.06 -8.60
CA PRO A 412 -1.75 -27.53 -8.44
C PRO A 412 -1.03 -26.77 -7.32
N LYS A 413 -0.67 -27.46 -6.23
CA LYS A 413 -0.05 -26.81 -5.07
C LYS A 413 1.36 -26.27 -5.35
N SER A 414 2.01 -26.78 -6.39
CA SER A 414 3.31 -26.34 -6.88
C SER A 414 3.27 -25.02 -7.65
N GLN A 415 2.09 -24.57 -8.11
CA GLN A 415 1.98 -23.27 -8.78
C GLN A 415 2.11 -22.13 -7.76
N SER A 416 2.40 -20.93 -8.24
CA SER A 416 2.73 -19.75 -7.43
C SER A 416 1.72 -18.61 -7.62
N TRP A 417 0.49 -18.93 -7.98
CA TRP A 417 -0.56 -17.93 -8.19
C TRP A 417 -1.93 -18.53 -7.88
N ILE A 418 -2.91 -17.68 -7.59
CA ILE A 418 -4.29 -18.07 -7.31
C ILE A 418 -5.23 -17.13 -8.06
N GLN A 419 -6.23 -17.69 -8.76
CA GLN A 419 -7.34 -16.93 -9.33
C GLN A 419 -8.65 -17.32 -8.67
N PHE A 420 -9.50 -16.33 -8.40
CA PHE A 420 -10.80 -16.54 -7.77
C PHE A 420 -11.81 -15.48 -8.22
N VAL A 421 -13.09 -15.81 -8.14
CA VAL A 421 -14.17 -14.85 -8.42
C VAL A 421 -14.39 -13.98 -7.19
N LEU A 422 -14.11 -12.69 -7.33
CA LEU A 422 -14.36 -11.70 -6.28
C LEU A 422 -15.81 -11.23 -6.28
N LEU A 423 -16.25 -10.70 -7.43
CA LEU A 423 -17.62 -10.24 -7.65
C LEU A 423 -18.15 -10.96 -8.89
N PRO A 424 -19.16 -11.82 -8.75
CA PRO A 424 -19.68 -12.56 -9.88
C PRO A 424 -20.72 -11.74 -10.66
N ASN A 425 -20.99 -12.16 -11.89
CA ASN A 425 -22.10 -11.68 -12.74
C ASN A 425 -23.09 -12.81 -13.03
N LEU A 426 -24.24 -12.54 -13.67
CA LEU A 426 -25.30 -13.53 -13.90
C LEU A 426 -24.86 -14.82 -14.63
N ASN A 427 -23.74 -14.79 -15.34
CA ASN A 427 -23.21 -15.89 -16.15
C ASN A 427 -21.95 -16.53 -15.53
N SER A 428 -21.50 -16.06 -14.37
CA SER A 428 -20.29 -16.57 -13.72
C SER A 428 -20.49 -18.00 -13.24
N ASN A 429 -19.51 -18.87 -13.52
CA ASN A 429 -19.46 -20.21 -12.95
C ASN A 429 -18.62 -20.18 -11.67
N ILE A 430 -19.29 -20.10 -10.51
CA ILE A 430 -18.65 -20.03 -9.19
C ILE A 430 -18.58 -21.39 -8.47
N LYS A 431 -18.87 -22.51 -9.16
CA LYS A 431 -18.96 -23.84 -8.50
C LYS A 431 -17.68 -24.22 -7.76
N LYS A 432 -16.51 -23.80 -8.29
CA LYS A 432 -15.21 -24.04 -7.67
C LYS A 432 -14.92 -23.10 -6.50
N ASP A 433 -15.43 -21.88 -6.55
CA ASP A 433 -15.25 -20.87 -5.51
C ASP A 433 -16.14 -21.13 -4.29
N ILE A 434 -17.30 -21.78 -4.47
CA ILE A 434 -18.27 -22.09 -3.41
C ILE A 434 -18.12 -23.46 -2.75
N VAL A 435 -17.08 -24.20 -3.11
CA VAL A 435 -16.76 -25.49 -2.49
C VAL A 435 -16.53 -25.32 -0.99
N ASN A 436 -16.88 -26.34 -0.21
CA ASN A 436 -16.80 -26.32 1.25
C ASN A 436 -17.60 -25.16 1.88
N ARG A 437 -18.71 -24.79 1.24
CA ARG A 437 -19.68 -23.79 1.68
C ARG A 437 -19.10 -22.37 1.74
N ASN A 438 -18.12 -22.04 0.90
CA ASN A 438 -17.61 -20.67 0.79
C ASN A 438 -18.53 -19.79 -0.05
N ILE A 439 -19.46 -19.09 0.58
CA ILE A 439 -20.41 -18.24 -0.15
C ILE A 439 -19.91 -16.80 -0.35
N THR A 440 -18.61 -16.55 -0.11
CA THR A 440 -17.97 -15.21 -0.25
C THR A 440 -18.30 -14.51 -1.58
N PRO A 441 -18.26 -15.15 -2.77
CA PRO A 441 -18.63 -14.47 -4.01
C PRO A 441 -20.11 -14.05 -4.06
N ILE A 442 -21.00 -14.87 -3.50
CA ILE A 442 -22.45 -14.59 -3.46
C ILE A 442 -22.71 -13.40 -2.52
N PHE A 443 -22.09 -13.39 -1.34
CA PHE A 443 -22.19 -12.25 -0.43
C PHE A 443 -21.58 -10.99 -0.99
N THR A 444 -20.48 -11.07 -1.72
CA THR A 444 -19.90 -9.88 -2.35
C THR A 444 -20.88 -9.25 -3.35
N ALA A 445 -21.64 -10.05 -4.11
CA ALA A 445 -22.72 -9.55 -4.95
C ALA A 445 -23.89 -8.97 -4.13
N ASP A 446 -24.34 -9.65 -3.08
CA ASP A 446 -25.44 -9.18 -2.23
C ASP A 446 -25.11 -7.83 -1.57
N TRP A 447 -23.90 -7.68 -1.04
CA TRP A 447 -23.43 -6.43 -0.47
C TRP A 447 -23.26 -5.32 -1.51
N MET A 448 -22.83 -5.66 -2.73
CA MET A 448 -22.78 -4.71 -3.84
C MET A 448 -24.18 -4.21 -4.20
N ALA A 449 -25.21 -5.03 -4.02
CA ALA A 449 -26.61 -4.65 -4.24
C ALA A 449 -27.16 -3.65 -3.21
N LEU A 450 -26.45 -3.44 -2.09
CA LEU A 450 -26.80 -2.46 -1.06
C LEU A 450 -26.01 -1.15 -1.21
N GLN A 451 -25.09 -1.07 -2.17
CA GLN A 451 -24.26 0.12 -2.36
C GLN A 451 -25.00 1.20 -3.17
N PRO A 452 -24.72 2.49 -2.90
CA PRO A 452 -25.33 3.59 -3.64
C PRO A 452 -24.90 3.60 -5.12
N GLU A 453 -25.79 4.11 -5.98
CA GLU A 453 -25.60 4.24 -7.43
C GLU A 453 -24.58 5.34 -7.79
N ARG A 454 -23.29 5.06 -7.55
CA ARG A 454 -22.18 5.96 -7.90
C ARG A 454 -20.91 5.18 -8.20
N ASN A 455 -19.93 5.86 -8.78
CA ASN A 455 -18.58 5.35 -8.87
C ASN A 455 -17.93 5.33 -7.48
N LYS A 456 -17.48 4.14 -7.04
CA LYS A 456 -16.87 3.94 -5.73
C LYS A 456 -15.59 3.12 -5.86
N LYS A 457 -14.57 3.51 -5.08
CA LYS A 457 -13.33 2.76 -4.91
C LYS A 457 -13.48 1.71 -3.81
N TRP A 458 -12.94 0.53 -4.05
CA TRP A 458 -12.79 -0.53 -3.06
C TRP A 458 -11.36 -1.03 -3.02
N ASN A 459 -10.85 -1.19 -1.81
CA ASN A 459 -9.57 -1.79 -1.51
C ASN A 459 -9.79 -3.28 -1.22
N VAL A 460 -8.98 -4.12 -1.87
CA VAL A 460 -8.99 -5.58 -1.70
C VAL A 460 -7.74 -5.98 -0.94
N ILE A 461 -7.93 -6.59 0.23
CA ILE A 461 -6.84 -7.08 1.05
C ILE A 461 -7.02 -8.58 1.21
N VAL A 462 -6.04 -9.35 0.76
CA VAL A 462 -6.03 -10.81 0.98
C VAL A 462 -4.88 -11.15 1.90
N LYS A 463 -5.13 -11.94 2.94
CA LYS A 463 -4.11 -12.38 3.89
C LYS A 463 -3.90 -13.88 3.76
N ALA A 464 -2.63 -14.26 3.69
CA ALA A 464 -2.19 -15.65 3.71
C ALA A 464 -1.24 -15.86 4.89
N LYS A 465 -1.20 -17.08 5.41
CA LYS A 465 -0.15 -17.49 6.35
C LYS A 465 0.42 -18.82 5.87
N GLY A 466 1.65 -18.80 5.37
CA GLY A 466 2.35 -19.96 4.83
C GLY A 466 3.38 -20.52 5.81
N PRO A 467 3.73 -21.82 5.69
CA PRO A 467 4.82 -22.40 6.47
C PRO A 467 6.18 -21.78 6.17
N LYS A 468 6.45 -21.35 4.91
CA LYS A 468 7.71 -20.70 4.54
C LYS A 468 7.60 -19.20 4.43
N THR A 469 6.51 -18.68 3.87
CA THR A 469 6.35 -17.24 3.65
C THR A 469 5.86 -16.48 4.87
N LYS A 470 5.60 -17.14 6.01
CA LYS A 470 4.98 -16.51 7.19
C LYS A 470 3.67 -15.79 6.80
N SER A 471 3.29 -14.76 7.55
CA SER A 471 2.11 -13.94 7.25
C SER A 471 2.38 -13.00 6.09
N GLN A 472 1.60 -13.13 5.02
CA GLN A 472 1.66 -12.31 3.81
C GLN A 472 0.34 -11.55 3.63
N THR A 473 0.44 -10.33 3.12
CA THR A 473 -0.72 -9.48 2.80
C THR A 473 -0.60 -9.00 1.37
N TYR A 474 -1.63 -9.30 0.58
CA TYR A 474 -1.76 -8.91 -0.82
C TYR A 474 -2.78 -7.78 -0.92
N LYS A 475 -2.45 -6.74 -1.68
CA LYS A 475 -3.32 -5.56 -1.84
C LYS A 475 -3.67 -5.30 -3.30
N GLY A 476 -4.92 -4.96 -3.56
CA GLY A 476 -5.40 -4.45 -4.84
C GLY A 476 -6.46 -3.39 -4.62
N GLU A 477 -6.87 -2.73 -5.69
CA GLU A 477 -7.95 -1.75 -5.66
C GLU A 477 -8.71 -1.78 -6.98
N PHE A 478 -10.02 -1.51 -6.91
CA PHE A 478 -10.84 -1.33 -8.10
C PHE A 478 -11.84 -0.21 -7.92
N TYR A 479 -12.32 0.31 -9.05
CA TYR A 479 -13.42 1.24 -9.13
C TYR A 479 -14.59 0.56 -9.81
N ILE A 480 -15.78 0.67 -9.22
CA ILE A 480 -17.01 0.20 -9.83
C ILE A 480 -18.04 1.33 -9.87
N ASP A 481 -18.60 1.57 -11.05
CA ASP A 481 -19.67 2.54 -11.26
C ASP A 481 -21.04 1.86 -11.29
N LEU A 482 -21.76 1.97 -10.18
CA LEU A 482 -23.13 1.46 -10.03
C LEU A 482 -24.21 2.43 -10.53
N SER A 483 -23.83 3.63 -11.03
CA SER A 483 -24.77 4.51 -11.73
C SER A 483 -25.00 4.10 -13.19
N LYS A 484 -24.28 3.08 -13.66
CA LYS A 484 -24.38 2.54 -15.03
C LYS A 484 -25.22 1.26 -15.04
N ASN A 485 -25.81 0.98 -16.21
CA ASN A 485 -26.61 -0.21 -16.48
C ASN A 485 -27.73 -0.39 -15.43
N GLU A 486 -27.93 -1.61 -14.94
CA GLU A 486 -28.93 -1.94 -13.92
C GLU A 486 -28.47 -1.62 -12.48
N GLY A 487 -27.29 -1.03 -12.30
CA GLY A 487 -26.77 -0.59 -11.01
C GLY A 487 -26.75 -1.71 -9.96
N ALA A 488 -27.17 -1.37 -8.74
CA ALA A 488 -27.22 -2.28 -7.61
C ALA A 488 -28.24 -3.43 -7.81
N ASN A 489 -29.33 -3.18 -8.54
CA ASN A 489 -30.36 -4.20 -8.82
C ASN A 489 -29.82 -5.39 -9.62
N TYR A 490 -28.82 -5.18 -10.47
CA TYR A 490 -28.15 -6.29 -11.18
C TYR A 490 -27.53 -7.29 -10.20
N TYR A 491 -26.82 -6.79 -9.19
CA TYR A 491 -26.14 -7.63 -8.23
C TYR A 491 -27.11 -8.28 -7.25
N LYS A 492 -28.27 -7.65 -6.97
CA LYS A 492 -29.38 -8.30 -6.25
C LYS A 492 -29.87 -9.55 -7.00
N LYS A 493 -30.13 -9.42 -8.31
CA LYS A 493 -30.53 -10.56 -9.17
C LYS A 493 -29.45 -11.62 -9.23
N THR A 494 -28.19 -11.21 -9.33
CA THR A 494 -27.03 -12.11 -9.38
C THR A 494 -26.89 -12.91 -8.10
N ALA A 495 -26.93 -12.25 -6.94
CA ALA A 495 -26.85 -12.89 -5.63
C ALA A 495 -28.00 -13.90 -5.45
N ASN A 496 -29.24 -13.51 -5.74
CA ASN A 496 -30.40 -14.40 -5.66
C ASN A 496 -30.25 -15.65 -6.54
N LYS A 497 -29.94 -15.47 -7.84
CA LYS A 497 -29.75 -16.59 -8.77
C LYS A 497 -28.66 -17.56 -8.30
N MET A 498 -27.54 -17.03 -7.79
CA MET A 498 -26.44 -17.85 -7.31
C MET A 498 -26.76 -18.55 -6.00
N MET A 499 -27.47 -17.88 -5.10
CA MET A 499 -27.95 -18.47 -3.86
C MET A 499 -28.94 -19.60 -4.15
N ASP A 500 -29.90 -19.39 -5.06
CA ASP A 500 -30.86 -20.43 -5.47
C ASP A 500 -30.14 -21.65 -6.04
N ASN A 501 -29.14 -21.43 -6.91
CA ASN A 501 -28.31 -22.51 -7.45
C ASN A 501 -27.52 -23.23 -6.34
N PHE A 502 -26.94 -22.50 -5.39
CA PHE A 502 -26.22 -23.08 -4.25
C PHE A 502 -27.14 -23.93 -3.35
N ILE A 503 -28.34 -23.43 -3.05
CA ILE A 503 -29.38 -24.14 -2.29
C ILE A 503 -29.85 -25.39 -3.04
N ALA A 504 -30.03 -25.28 -4.36
CA ALA A 504 -30.41 -26.39 -5.23
C ALA A 504 -29.31 -27.45 -5.33
N ASP A 505 -28.03 -27.08 -5.34
CA ASP A 505 -26.89 -28.00 -5.43
C ASP A 505 -26.54 -28.62 -4.06
N THR A 506 -26.93 -27.99 -2.94
CA THR A 506 -26.58 -28.44 -1.58
C THR A 506 -27.15 -29.84 -1.28
N PRO A 507 -26.30 -30.86 -0.99
CA PRO A 507 -26.77 -32.23 -0.75
C PRO A 507 -27.42 -32.37 0.64
N LEU A 508 -28.27 -33.39 0.79
CA LEU A 508 -28.72 -33.84 2.09
C LEU A 508 -27.52 -34.33 2.93
N PRO A 509 -27.58 -34.21 4.26
CA PRO A 509 -26.59 -34.83 5.13
C PRO A 509 -26.69 -36.36 5.00
N SER A 510 -25.55 -37.03 5.03
CA SER A 510 -25.47 -38.47 5.24
C SER A 510 -25.36 -38.78 6.74
N ALA A 511 -25.92 -39.90 7.19
CA ALA A 511 -25.69 -40.37 8.54
C ALA A 511 -24.41 -41.22 8.55
N ALA A 512 -23.55 -41.02 9.54
CA ALA A 512 -22.37 -41.87 9.74
C ALA A 512 -22.74 -43.29 10.19
N TYR A 513 -23.89 -43.43 10.88
CA TYR A 513 -24.51 -44.70 11.25
C TYR A 513 -26.01 -44.49 11.52
N ARG A 514 -26.78 -45.58 11.67
CA ARG A 514 -28.23 -45.55 11.91
C ARG A 514 -28.56 -46.22 13.24
N ASP A 515 -29.45 -45.59 13.99
CA ASP A 515 -30.06 -46.11 15.23
C ASP A 515 -31.41 -45.42 15.38
N SER A 516 -32.49 -46.13 15.03
CA SER A 516 -33.83 -45.54 14.93
C SER A 516 -34.35 -45.05 16.28
N GLY A 517 -34.04 -45.76 17.37
CA GLY A 517 -34.45 -45.37 18.72
C GLY A 517 -33.78 -44.06 19.13
N LEU A 518 -32.48 -43.95 18.90
CA LEU A 518 -31.74 -42.72 19.17
C LEU A 518 -32.16 -41.57 18.23
N GLU A 519 -32.34 -41.83 16.94
CA GLU A 519 -32.82 -40.82 15.96
C GLU A 519 -34.17 -40.24 16.40
N SER A 520 -35.16 -41.06 16.77
CA SER A 520 -36.45 -40.60 17.26
C SER A 520 -36.36 -39.85 18.60
N GLN A 521 -35.54 -40.34 19.53
CA GLN A 521 -35.31 -39.68 20.81
C GLN A 521 -34.75 -38.26 20.61
N LEU A 522 -33.74 -38.12 19.76
CA LEU A 522 -33.13 -36.82 19.47
C LEU A 522 -34.08 -35.90 18.71
N LEU A 523 -34.87 -36.43 17.76
CA LEU A 523 -35.87 -35.63 17.04
C LEU A 523 -36.90 -35.05 18.00
N ASN A 524 -37.42 -35.85 18.93
CA ASN A 524 -38.38 -35.40 19.94
C ASN A 524 -37.80 -34.28 20.82
N ILE A 525 -36.54 -34.39 21.23
CA ILE A 525 -35.85 -33.34 22.00
C ILE A 525 -35.81 -32.02 21.21
N MET A 526 -35.56 -32.09 19.90
CA MET A 526 -35.46 -30.90 19.06
C MET A 526 -36.84 -30.30 18.75
N SER A 527 -37.84 -31.13 18.45
CA SER A 527 -39.21 -30.68 18.17
C SER A 527 -39.89 -30.05 19.39
N ALA A 528 -39.48 -30.41 20.60
CA ALA A 528 -39.99 -29.79 21.84
C ALA A 528 -39.45 -28.36 22.10
N LYS A 529 -38.54 -27.84 21.27
CA LYS A 529 -37.91 -26.53 21.48
C LYS A 529 -38.78 -25.32 21.09
N ASN A 530 -39.98 -25.53 20.52
CA ASN A 530 -40.88 -24.48 20.04
C ASN A 530 -40.19 -23.43 19.17
N TRP A 531 -39.33 -23.89 18.26
CA TRP A 531 -38.70 -23.03 17.27
C TRP A 531 -39.54 -22.97 15.99
N ASP A 532 -39.32 -21.95 15.17
CA ASP A 532 -39.97 -21.81 13.86
C ASP A 532 -39.61 -22.97 12.91
N GLU A 533 -38.45 -23.61 13.13
CA GLU A 533 -38.06 -24.84 12.45
C GLU A 533 -38.89 -26.05 12.90
N LYS A 534 -39.65 -26.64 11.97
CA LYS A 534 -40.27 -27.95 12.14
C LYS A 534 -39.28 -29.02 11.69
N PHE A 535 -38.65 -29.70 12.64
CA PHE A 535 -37.68 -30.76 12.36
C PHE A 535 -38.36 -32.04 11.89
N GLU A 536 -37.89 -32.61 10.78
CA GLU A 536 -38.53 -33.75 10.11
C GLU A 536 -37.71 -35.05 10.24
N LYS A 537 -36.37 -34.99 10.16
CA LYS A 537 -35.52 -36.19 10.12
C LYS A 537 -34.16 -35.97 10.79
N THR A 538 -33.65 -37.01 11.44
CA THR A 538 -32.35 -37.01 12.13
C THR A 538 -31.30 -37.85 11.39
N TYR A 539 -30.05 -37.38 11.40
CA TYR A 539 -28.88 -38.05 10.83
C TYR A 539 -27.75 -38.02 11.85
N LEU A 540 -27.38 -39.18 12.39
CA LEU A 540 -26.33 -39.29 13.40
C LEU A 540 -24.95 -39.09 12.75
N GLN A 541 -24.20 -38.07 13.17
CA GLN A 541 -22.94 -37.67 12.54
C GLN A 541 -21.73 -38.29 13.22
N THR A 542 -21.81 -38.52 14.54
CA THR A 542 -20.73 -39.13 15.32
C THR A 542 -21.30 -40.07 16.37
N LYS A 543 -20.55 -41.12 16.73
CA LYS A 543 -20.89 -41.98 17.87
C LYS A 543 -20.66 -41.21 19.18
N TRP A 544 -21.33 -41.66 20.24
CA TRP A 544 -21.04 -41.19 21.60
C TRP A 544 -19.56 -41.32 21.93
N ARG A 545 -18.95 -40.22 22.35
CA ARG A 545 -17.54 -40.14 22.74
C ARG A 545 -17.42 -39.50 24.12
N TRP A 546 -16.59 -40.08 24.98
CA TRP A 546 -16.37 -39.56 26.33
C TRP A 546 -15.48 -38.32 26.30
N VAL A 547 -15.89 -37.29 27.03
CA VAL A 547 -15.11 -36.09 27.29
C VAL A 547 -14.89 -35.98 28.79
N LYS A 548 -13.63 -35.82 29.19
CA LYS A 548 -13.18 -35.73 30.59
C LYS A 548 -12.38 -34.45 30.79
N PRO A 549 -13.03 -33.28 30.92
CA PRO A 549 -12.32 -32.05 31.27
C PRO A 549 -11.92 -32.07 32.73
N ILE A 550 -10.88 -31.29 33.07
CA ILE A 550 -10.44 -31.11 34.45
C ILE A 550 -11.50 -30.28 35.20
N GLY A 551 -11.94 -30.75 36.36
CA GLY A 551 -12.84 -30.01 37.25
C GLY A 551 -14.32 -29.99 36.84
N VAL A 552 -14.73 -30.78 35.84
CA VAL A 552 -16.13 -30.89 35.40
C VAL A 552 -16.52 -32.37 35.33
N GLU A 553 -17.78 -32.69 35.68
CA GLU A 553 -18.33 -34.04 35.56
C GLU A 553 -18.15 -34.57 34.12
N PRO A 554 -17.58 -35.78 33.91
CA PRO A 554 -17.46 -36.37 32.58
C PRO A 554 -18.81 -36.54 31.88
N TRP A 555 -18.85 -36.31 30.56
CA TRP A 555 -20.03 -36.57 29.75
C TRP A 555 -19.69 -37.38 28.50
N GLN A 556 -20.71 -37.98 27.90
CA GLN A 556 -20.64 -38.43 26.53
C GLN A 556 -21.23 -37.35 25.63
N GLU A 557 -20.57 -37.06 24.52
CA GLU A 557 -21.11 -36.17 23.49
C GLU A 557 -21.19 -36.83 22.13
N MET A 558 -22.11 -36.35 21.31
CA MET A 558 -22.23 -36.70 19.90
C MET A 558 -22.79 -35.53 19.11
N ASP A 559 -22.68 -35.61 17.79
CA ASP A 559 -23.25 -34.64 16.85
C ASP A 559 -24.35 -35.33 16.03
N ALA A 560 -25.47 -34.63 15.83
CA ALA A 560 -26.57 -35.08 15.00
C ALA A 560 -27.11 -33.91 14.15
N THR A 561 -27.53 -34.23 12.94
CA THR A 561 -28.07 -33.27 11.98
C THR A 561 -29.56 -33.50 11.79
N PHE A 562 -30.35 -32.43 11.75
CA PHE A 562 -31.80 -32.45 11.64
C PHE A 562 -32.22 -31.64 10.43
N THR A 563 -32.98 -32.24 9.52
CA THR A 563 -33.64 -31.47 8.45
C THR A 563 -34.84 -30.74 9.02
N TYR A 564 -35.14 -29.57 8.46
CA TYR A 564 -36.27 -28.75 8.89
C TYR A 564 -36.99 -28.09 7.73
N ARG A 565 -38.26 -27.77 7.97
CA ARG A 565 -39.09 -26.87 7.17
C ARG A 565 -39.62 -25.74 8.06
N LYS A 566 -39.67 -24.53 7.54
CA LYS A 566 -40.30 -23.36 8.18
C LYS A 566 -41.61 -23.00 7.49
N ASP A 567 -42.42 -22.20 8.17
CA ASP A 567 -43.72 -21.74 7.68
C ASP A 567 -43.61 -20.79 6.47
N ASP A 568 -42.49 -20.08 6.33
CA ASP A 568 -42.16 -19.27 5.15
C ASP A 568 -41.75 -20.11 3.91
N GLY A 569 -41.97 -21.43 3.95
CA GLY A 569 -41.67 -22.36 2.86
C GLY A 569 -40.20 -22.70 2.72
N SER A 570 -39.40 -22.36 3.72
CA SER A 570 -37.95 -22.36 3.65
C SER A 570 -37.39 -23.63 4.31
N CYS A 571 -36.42 -24.31 3.68
CA CYS A 571 -35.92 -25.62 4.12
C CYS A 571 -34.41 -25.65 4.34
N GLY A 572 -33.97 -26.59 5.18
CA GLY A 572 -32.57 -26.70 5.54
C GLY A 572 -32.25 -27.91 6.42
N TYR A 573 -31.04 -27.91 6.96
CA TYR A 573 -30.69 -28.73 8.11
C TYR A 573 -29.81 -27.98 9.10
N HIS A 574 -29.95 -28.36 10.37
CA HIS A 574 -29.12 -27.87 11.47
C HIS A 574 -28.34 -29.03 12.10
N THR A 575 -27.10 -28.80 12.47
CA THR A 575 -26.31 -29.77 13.25
C THR A 575 -26.15 -29.29 14.67
N TYR A 576 -26.45 -30.14 15.64
CA TYR A 576 -26.35 -29.85 17.07
C TYR A 576 -25.42 -30.85 17.75
N THR A 577 -24.79 -30.40 18.84
CA THR A 577 -24.10 -31.28 19.78
C THR A 577 -25.10 -31.74 20.84
N PHE A 578 -25.07 -33.02 21.19
CA PHE A 578 -25.83 -33.56 22.33
C PHE A 578 -24.87 -34.04 23.38
N ARG A 579 -25.27 -33.86 24.65
CA ARG A 579 -24.53 -34.39 25.81
C ARG A 579 -25.43 -35.29 26.62
N LYS A 580 -24.84 -36.33 27.22
CA LYS A 580 -25.48 -37.12 28.27
C LYS A 580 -24.48 -37.39 29.40
N TYR A 581 -24.98 -37.32 30.64
CA TYR A 581 -24.22 -37.51 31.87
C TYR A 581 -24.69 -38.81 32.53
N GLY A 582 -23.83 -39.83 32.62
CA GLY A 582 -24.22 -41.15 33.11
C GLY A 582 -25.36 -41.79 32.32
N SER A 583 -26.40 -42.27 33.02
CA SER A 583 -27.61 -42.88 32.44
C SER A 583 -28.71 -41.88 32.07
N LYS A 584 -28.46 -40.57 32.20
CA LYS A 584 -29.45 -39.53 31.87
C LYS A 584 -29.74 -39.49 30.37
N GLN A 585 -30.95 -39.02 30.05
CA GLN A 585 -31.38 -38.78 28.66
C GLN A 585 -30.45 -37.75 27.98
N PRO A 586 -30.21 -37.86 26.66
CA PRO A 586 -29.50 -36.84 25.90
C PRO A 586 -30.18 -35.47 26.00
N GLN A 587 -29.37 -34.41 25.94
CA GLN A 587 -29.85 -33.04 25.82
C GLN A 587 -29.02 -32.28 24.77
N SER A 588 -29.68 -31.43 23.98
CA SER A 588 -29.00 -30.53 23.05
C SER A 588 -28.11 -29.55 23.82
N TRP A 589 -26.87 -29.37 23.41
CA TRP A 589 -25.91 -28.48 24.06
C TRP A 589 -25.49 -27.34 23.12
N GLY A 590 -25.66 -26.11 23.59
CA GLY A 590 -25.29 -24.90 22.84
C GLY A 590 -26.21 -24.60 21.65
N ALA A 591 -25.78 -23.64 20.82
CA ALA A 591 -26.43 -23.32 19.56
C ALA A 591 -26.14 -24.38 18.48
N ALA A 592 -26.84 -24.29 17.34
CA ALA A 592 -26.51 -25.10 16.18
C ALA A 592 -25.03 -24.89 15.79
N LYS A 593 -24.25 -25.97 15.69
CA LYS A 593 -22.89 -25.95 15.16
C LYS A 593 -22.84 -25.51 13.70
N LEU A 594 -23.94 -25.77 12.99
CA LEU A 594 -24.05 -25.55 11.57
C LEU A 594 -25.53 -25.38 11.24
N LYS A 595 -25.83 -24.38 10.41
CA LYS A 595 -27.12 -24.23 9.74
C LYS A 595 -26.86 -24.22 8.25
N VAL A 596 -27.68 -24.89 7.45
CA VAL A 596 -27.52 -24.96 6.00
C VAL A 596 -28.90 -24.94 5.35
N ARG A 597 -29.04 -24.12 4.31
CA ARG A 597 -30.21 -24.11 3.43
C ARG A 597 -30.09 -25.16 2.34
N LEU A 598 -31.22 -25.74 1.97
CA LEU A 598 -31.31 -26.61 0.81
C LEU A 598 -32.68 -26.52 0.16
N SER A 599 -32.79 -27.04 -1.06
CA SER A 599 -34.08 -27.11 -1.75
C SER A 599 -35.07 -27.98 -0.97
N CYS A 600 -36.27 -27.45 -0.70
CA CYS A 600 -37.35 -28.22 -0.08
C CYS A 600 -37.76 -29.47 -0.86
N SER A 601 -37.44 -29.57 -2.15
CA SER A 601 -37.68 -30.77 -2.95
C SER A 601 -36.76 -31.94 -2.60
N LYS A 602 -35.73 -31.72 -1.77
CA LYS A 602 -34.83 -32.77 -1.28
C LYS A 602 -35.23 -33.34 0.07
N LEU A 603 -36.09 -32.67 0.83
CA LEU A 603 -36.65 -33.19 2.07
C LEU A 603 -37.78 -34.15 1.73
#